data_AF-A0A7R9B7P3-F1
#
_entry.id   AF-A0A7R9B7P3-F1
#
_cell.length_a   1.000
_cell.length_b   1.000
_cell.length_c   1.000
_cell.angle_alpha   90.00
_cell.angle_beta   90.00
_cell.angle_gamma   90.00
#
_symmetry.space_group_name_H-M   'P 1'
#
loop_
_entity.id
_entity.type
_entity.pdbx_description
1 polymer ?
#
loop_
_entity_poly.entity_id
_entity_poly.type
_entity_poly.pdbx_seq_one_letter_code
_entity_poly.pdbx_strand_id
1 'polypeptide(L)'
;MTTRDKCELRGTYLPGQDRVIFTDGKGIGVRKDYNGVLLLDTILQTPVNKPDDPVKLELLLSEALLLQQSLRCVELPGVDQTSEVLQELCVRIKEAQANTKKGTKAQKWNTVCLELPHCALKCVCSGLVQELKRQNRHIPALTIASAINERLNCLLPLFPSEGAPADRALMFSEAARRDTFVKWPHMNYNAVMMAAFVVALKQEYRLFDLGICFTKGKSFAIYHGTTGWALPDQMAQAGFYHQPNSTGDDRAMCFTCNVCLVCWEPTDEPW
;
A
#
# COMPACT_ATOMS: atom_id res chain seq x y z
N MET A 1 -9.90 -37.71 -21.88
CA MET A 1 -9.24 -37.51 -20.58
C MET A 1 -8.24 -36.37 -20.73
N THR A 2 -8.67 -35.14 -20.48
CA THR A 2 -7.78 -33.96 -20.51
C THR A 2 -7.07 -33.87 -19.16
N THR A 3 -5.75 -33.98 -19.19
CA THR A 3 -4.87 -33.70 -18.06
C THR A 3 -5.12 -32.26 -17.62
N ARG A 4 -5.67 -32.08 -16.40
CA ARG A 4 -5.67 -30.77 -15.74
C ARG A 4 -4.20 -30.39 -15.55
N ASP A 5 -3.71 -29.42 -16.30
CA ASP A 5 -2.44 -28.77 -16.01
C ASP A 5 -2.49 -28.27 -14.57
N LYS A 6 -1.75 -28.95 -13.70
CA LYS A 6 -1.57 -28.53 -12.32
C LYS A 6 -0.70 -27.27 -12.39
N CYS A 7 -1.29 -26.09 -12.19
CA CYS A 7 -0.52 -24.87 -11.93
C CYS A 7 0.36 -25.12 -10.70
N GLU A 8 1.66 -25.27 -10.90
CA GLU A 8 2.62 -25.48 -9.84
C GLU A 8 3.00 -24.13 -9.24
N LEU A 9 2.64 -23.90 -7.97
CA LEU A 9 3.03 -22.70 -7.24
C LEU A 9 4.51 -22.78 -6.90
N ARG A 10 5.31 -21.85 -7.41
CA ARG A 10 6.74 -21.70 -7.11
C ARG A 10 6.97 -20.45 -6.29
N GLY A 11 7.99 -20.47 -5.43
CA GLY A 11 8.35 -19.28 -4.66
C GLY A 11 9.84 -19.20 -4.32
N THR A 12 10.32 -17.98 -4.11
CA THR A 12 11.71 -17.69 -3.73
C THR A 12 11.75 -16.53 -2.75
N TYR A 13 12.53 -16.69 -1.67
CA TYR A 13 12.72 -15.65 -0.66
C TYR A 13 13.78 -14.63 -1.11
N LEU A 14 13.49 -13.35 -0.88
CA LEU A 14 14.37 -12.22 -1.13
C LEU A 14 14.93 -11.70 0.20
N PRO A 15 16.14 -12.12 0.61
CA PRO A 15 16.67 -11.80 1.94
C PRO A 15 16.91 -10.29 2.13
N GLY A 16 17.27 -9.55 1.09
CA GLY A 16 17.51 -8.10 1.19
C GLY A 16 16.25 -7.24 1.36
N GLN A 17 15.07 -7.81 1.15
CA GLN A 17 13.79 -7.08 1.18
C GLN A 17 12.80 -7.68 2.20
N ASP A 18 13.15 -8.81 2.80
CA ASP A 18 12.29 -9.62 3.66
C ASP A 18 10.91 -9.90 3.04
N ARG A 19 10.94 -10.39 1.79
CA ARG A 19 9.75 -10.69 0.98
C ARG A 19 9.90 -12.04 0.29
N VAL A 20 8.78 -12.66 -0.05
CA VAL A 20 8.75 -13.86 -0.87
C VAL A 20 8.07 -13.53 -2.19
N ILE A 21 8.71 -13.92 -3.30
CA ILE A 21 8.10 -13.90 -4.63
C ILE A 21 7.40 -15.25 -4.82
N PHE A 22 6.17 -15.23 -5.33
CA PHE A 22 5.41 -16.40 -5.76
C PHE A 22 5.00 -16.28 -7.22
N THR A 23 4.89 -17.40 -7.92
CA THR A 23 4.33 -17.49 -9.28
C THR A 23 3.67 -18.84 -9.53
N ASP A 24 2.58 -18.85 -10.28
CA ASP A 24 1.90 -20.06 -10.78
C ASP A 24 2.15 -20.29 -12.29
N GLY A 25 3.10 -19.54 -12.87
CA GLY A 25 3.39 -19.49 -14.30
C GLY A 25 2.53 -18.52 -15.10
N LYS A 26 1.44 -17.98 -14.53
CA LYS A 26 0.55 -16.99 -15.17
C LYS A 26 0.69 -15.60 -14.54
N GLY A 27 0.86 -15.55 -13.23
CA GLY A 27 1.03 -14.33 -12.45
C GLY A 27 2.26 -14.37 -11.55
N ILE A 28 2.66 -13.20 -11.07
CA ILE A 28 3.72 -13.04 -10.06
C ILE A 28 3.16 -12.21 -8.91
N GLY A 29 3.35 -12.69 -7.68
CA GLY A 29 3.00 -11.97 -6.46
C GLY A 29 4.21 -11.80 -5.58
N VAL A 30 4.52 -10.56 -5.17
CA VAL A 30 5.50 -10.30 -4.11
C VAL A 30 4.73 -10.07 -2.81
N ARG A 31 5.05 -10.81 -1.76
CA ARG A 31 4.32 -10.77 -0.49
C ARG A 31 5.30 -10.70 0.70
N LYS A 32 4.87 -10.00 1.75
CA LYS A 32 5.47 -10.02 3.08
C LYS A 32 4.58 -10.85 4.01
N ASP A 33 5.11 -11.31 5.13
CA ASP A 33 4.29 -11.89 6.18
C ASP A 33 3.25 -10.88 6.71
N TYR A 34 2.09 -11.40 7.07
CA TYR A 34 1.04 -10.68 7.77
C TYR A 34 1.03 -11.16 9.21
N ASN A 35 1.59 -10.36 10.13
CA ASN A 35 1.75 -10.71 11.55
C ASN A 35 2.44 -12.08 11.77
N GLY A 36 3.46 -12.39 10.98
CA GLY A 36 4.19 -13.66 11.02
C GLY A 36 3.49 -14.83 10.33
N VAL A 37 2.44 -14.56 9.52
CA VAL A 37 1.68 -15.57 8.76
C VAL A 37 1.66 -15.20 7.28
N LEU A 38 1.97 -16.16 6.40
CA LEU A 38 1.77 -15.98 4.97
C LEU A 38 0.33 -16.36 4.60
N LEU A 39 -0.40 -15.40 4.05
CA LEU A 39 -1.77 -15.55 3.59
C LEU A 39 -1.77 -16.21 2.21
N LEU A 40 -2.10 -17.50 2.15
CA LEU A 40 -1.90 -18.33 0.96
C LEU A 40 -3.03 -18.20 -0.06
N ASP A 41 -4.27 -18.03 0.40
CA ASP A 41 -5.44 -17.91 -0.48
C ASP A 41 -5.43 -16.60 -1.30
N THR A 42 -4.74 -15.58 -0.78
CA THR A 42 -4.61 -14.25 -1.41
C THR A 42 -3.22 -13.97 -2.00
N ILE A 43 -2.35 -14.98 -2.03
CA ILE A 43 -0.92 -14.82 -2.35
C ILE A 43 -0.65 -14.36 -3.78
N LEU A 44 -1.52 -14.75 -4.72
CA LEU A 44 -1.48 -14.35 -6.13
C LEU A 44 -2.70 -13.51 -6.55
N GLN A 45 -3.49 -13.00 -5.60
CA GLN A 45 -4.62 -12.15 -5.94
C GLN A 45 -4.16 -10.91 -6.71
N THR A 46 -4.77 -10.69 -7.87
CA THR A 46 -4.54 -9.54 -8.75
C THR A 46 -5.54 -8.42 -8.45
N PRO A 47 -5.26 -7.19 -8.87
CA PRO A 47 -6.27 -6.13 -8.88
C PRO A 47 -7.53 -6.52 -9.66
N VAL A 48 -8.66 -5.97 -9.23
CA VAL A 48 -9.97 -6.07 -9.88
C VAL A 48 -10.24 -4.85 -10.76
N ASN A 49 -11.22 -4.95 -11.66
CA ASN A 49 -11.50 -3.91 -12.65
C ASN A 49 -12.66 -2.99 -12.23
N LYS A 50 -13.66 -3.55 -11.54
CA LYS A 50 -14.84 -2.80 -11.08
C LYS A 50 -15.18 -3.12 -9.63
N PRO A 51 -15.91 -2.23 -8.93
CA PRO A 51 -16.27 -2.42 -7.52
C PRO A 51 -17.08 -3.69 -7.25
N ASP A 52 -17.88 -4.15 -8.21
CA ASP A 52 -18.70 -5.36 -8.04
C ASP A 52 -17.93 -6.66 -8.27
N ASP A 53 -16.67 -6.60 -8.70
CA ASP A 53 -15.86 -7.79 -8.90
C ASP A 53 -15.58 -8.47 -7.54
N PRO A 54 -15.69 -9.80 -7.46
CA PRO A 54 -15.41 -10.53 -6.23
C PRO A 54 -13.91 -10.47 -5.89
N VAL A 55 -13.61 -10.27 -4.62
CA VAL A 55 -12.25 -10.33 -4.07
C VAL A 55 -12.19 -11.32 -2.92
N LYS A 56 -11.03 -11.97 -2.78
CA LYS A 56 -10.70 -12.77 -1.61
C LYS A 56 -10.05 -11.90 -0.55
N LEU A 57 -10.56 -11.97 0.67
CA LEU A 57 -10.00 -11.30 1.83
C LEU A 57 -9.64 -12.34 2.89
N GLU A 58 -8.35 -12.62 3.02
CA GLU A 58 -7.83 -13.55 4.02
C GLU A 58 -7.37 -12.81 5.27
N LEU A 59 -7.77 -13.31 6.44
CA LEU A 59 -7.51 -12.75 7.78
C LEU A 59 -7.26 -13.88 8.79
N LEU A 60 -6.64 -13.55 9.93
CA LEU A 60 -6.56 -14.51 11.03
C LEU A 60 -7.97 -14.74 11.62
N LEU A 61 -8.26 -15.96 12.06
CA LEU A 61 -9.54 -16.29 12.71
C LEU A 61 -9.81 -15.37 13.91
N SER A 62 -8.78 -15.01 14.68
CA SER A 62 -8.89 -14.07 15.79
C SER A 62 -9.32 -12.67 15.34
N GLU A 63 -8.81 -12.19 14.20
CA GLU A 63 -9.19 -10.88 13.65
C GLU A 63 -10.61 -10.90 13.10
N ALA A 64 -11.00 -11.98 12.42
CA ALA A 64 -12.36 -12.16 11.91
C ALA A 64 -13.40 -12.19 13.03
N LEU A 65 -13.09 -12.83 14.16
CA LEU A 65 -13.95 -12.82 15.36
C LEU A 65 -14.13 -11.40 15.92
N LEU A 66 -13.04 -10.63 16.04
CA LEU A 66 -13.08 -9.25 16.53
C LEU A 66 -13.83 -8.32 15.58
N LEU A 67 -13.63 -8.49 14.27
CA LEU A 67 -14.34 -7.75 13.24
C LEU A 67 -15.84 -8.05 13.27
N GLN A 68 -16.22 -9.33 13.29
CA GLN A 68 -17.62 -9.75 13.39
C GLN A 68 -18.29 -9.22 14.67
N GLN A 69 -17.61 -9.32 15.82
CA GLN A 69 -18.15 -8.82 17.08
C GLN A 69 -18.38 -7.30 17.01
N SER A 70 -17.46 -6.57 16.42
CA SER A 70 -17.57 -5.11 16.31
C SER A 70 -18.69 -4.69 15.37
N LEU A 71 -18.84 -5.36 14.23
CA LEU A 71 -19.93 -5.12 13.28
C LEU A 71 -21.32 -5.46 13.86
N ARG A 72 -21.41 -6.34 14.86
CA ARG A 72 -22.67 -6.62 15.57
C ARG A 72 -23.01 -5.58 16.64
N CYS A 73 -22.01 -4.86 17.15
CA CYS A 73 -22.17 -3.91 18.24
C CYS A 73 -22.19 -2.44 17.78
N VAL A 74 -21.94 -2.19 16.49
CA VAL A 74 -21.86 -0.85 15.91
C VAL A 74 -22.83 -0.78 14.74
N GLU A 75 -23.77 0.16 14.80
CA GLU A 75 -24.65 0.46 13.68
C GLU A 75 -23.91 1.33 12.67
N LEU A 76 -23.97 0.94 11.39
CA LEU A 76 -23.35 1.65 10.27
C LEU A 76 -24.45 2.33 9.44
N PRO A 77 -24.85 3.57 9.77
CA PRO A 77 -25.91 4.26 9.03
C PRO A 77 -25.51 4.48 7.57
N GLY A 78 -26.37 4.09 6.64
CA GLY A 78 -26.15 4.24 5.19
C GLY A 78 -25.25 3.18 4.55
N VAL A 79 -24.96 2.06 5.24
CA VAL A 79 -24.17 0.96 4.69
C VAL A 79 -25.03 -0.31 4.54
N ASP A 80 -25.55 -0.53 3.34
CA ASP A 80 -26.53 -1.58 3.05
C ASP A 80 -25.93 -3.01 3.08
N GLN A 81 -24.65 -3.17 2.77
CA GLN A 81 -23.98 -4.47 2.63
C GLN A 81 -23.55 -5.11 3.97
N THR A 82 -23.89 -4.48 5.10
CA THR A 82 -23.47 -4.93 6.43
C THR A 82 -23.97 -6.34 6.75
N SER A 83 -25.21 -6.67 6.36
CA SER A 83 -25.81 -8.00 6.60
C SER A 83 -25.12 -9.11 5.81
N GLU A 84 -24.77 -8.84 4.55
CA GLU A 84 -24.05 -9.75 3.66
C GLU A 84 -22.66 -10.08 4.21
N VAL A 85 -21.89 -9.06 4.57
CA VAL A 85 -20.54 -9.23 5.16
C VAL A 85 -20.60 -9.99 6.49
N LEU A 86 -21.58 -9.69 7.35
CA LEU A 86 -21.78 -10.41 8.61
C LEU A 86 -22.14 -11.88 8.39
N GLN A 87 -22.96 -12.18 7.39
CA GLN A 87 -23.36 -13.55 7.06
C GLN A 87 -22.16 -14.35 6.55
N GLU A 88 -21.36 -13.81 5.63
CA GLU A 88 -20.16 -14.47 5.12
C GLU A 88 -19.14 -14.72 6.24
N LEU A 89 -18.88 -13.71 7.10
CA LEU A 89 -18.04 -13.88 8.29
C LEU A 89 -18.56 -15.01 9.18
N CYS A 90 -19.88 -15.09 9.40
CA CYS A 90 -20.49 -16.13 10.23
C CYS A 90 -20.24 -17.54 9.69
N VAL A 91 -20.40 -17.72 8.38
CA VAL A 91 -20.16 -19.00 7.71
C VAL A 91 -18.69 -19.39 7.80
N ARG A 92 -17.78 -18.52 7.33
CA ARG A 92 -16.34 -18.83 7.26
C ARG A 92 -15.70 -19.01 8.62
N ILE A 93 -16.15 -18.29 9.65
CA ILE A 93 -15.68 -18.47 11.04
C ILE A 93 -16.08 -19.86 11.56
N LYS A 94 -17.33 -20.29 11.33
CA LYS A 94 -17.79 -21.61 11.77
C LYS A 94 -17.02 -22.73 11.09
N GLU A 95 -16.78 -22.62 9.79
CA GLU A 95 -15.98 -23.57 9.02
C GLU A 95 -14.54 -23.66 9.53
N ALA A 96 -13.90 -22.51 9.79
CA ALA A 96 -12.53 -22.46 10.32
C ALA A 96 -12.43 -23.02 11.76
N GLN A 97 -13.47 -22.83 12.58
CA GLN A 97 -13.54 -23.40 13.93
C GLN A 97 -13.76 -24.92 13.91
N ALA A 98 -14.60 -25.43 13.00
CA ALA A 98 -14.82 -26.87 12.83
C ALA A 98 -13.53 -27.61 12.40
N ASN A 99 -12.67 -26.93 11.63
CA ASN A 99 -11.41 -27.47 11.11
C ASN A 99 -10.20 -27.17 12.01
N THR A 100 -10.41 -26.94 13.32
CA THR A 100 -9.32 -26.56 14.23
C THR A 100 -8.20 -27.59 14.22
N LYS A 101 -7.03 -27.18 13.73
CA LYS A 101 -5.82 -28.00 13.67
C LYS A 101 -5.24 -28.20 15.07
N LYS A 102 -4.79 -29.41 15.39
CA LYS A 102 -4.17 -29.74 16.68
C LYS A 102 -2.81 -29.03 16.82
N GLY A 103 -2.61 -28.29 17.91
CA GLY A 103 -1.34 -27.65 18.28
C GLY A 103 -1.39 -26.12 18.33
N THR A 104 -0.71 -25.52 19.31
CA THR A 104 -0.73 -24.07 19.62
C THR A 104 -0.27 -23.19 18.45
N LYS A 105 0.72 -23.63 17.66
CA LYS A 105 1.16 -22.89 16.45
C LYS A 105 0.11 -22.93 15.33
N ALA A 106 -0.53 -24.08 15.13
CA ALA A 106 -1.51 -24.27 14.08
C ALA A 106 -2.81 -23.49 14.35
N GLN A 107 -3.17 -23.32 15.63
CA GLN A 107 -4.29 -22.45 16.05
C GLN A 107 -3.99 -20.97 15.81
N LYS A 108 -2.75 -20.52 16.05
CA LYS A 108 -2.33 -19.13 15.76
C LYS A 108 -2.42 -18.81 14.27
N TRP A 109 -2.16 -19.78 13.41
CA TRP A 109 -2.18 -19.63 11.95
C TRP A 109 -3.52 -20.00 11.32
N ASN A 110 -4.58 -20.18 12.12
CA ASN A 110 -5.89 -20.47 11.57
C ASN A 110 -6.43 -19.21 10.89
N THR A 111 -6.68 -19.29 9.58
CA THR A 111 -7.15 -18.18 8.75
C THR A 111 -8.60 -18.40 8.32
N VAL A 112 -9.26 -17.31 7.97
CA VAL A 112 -10.53 -17.32 7.22
C VAL A 112 -10.31 -16.57 5.91
N CYS A 113 -10.94 -17.03 4.85
CA CYS A 113 -10.97 -16.34 3.57
C CYS A 113 -12.43 -15.97 3.26
N LEU A 114 -12.73 -14.67 3.16
CA LEU A 114 -14.02 -14.16 2.71
C LEU A 114 -13.98 -13.97 1.21
N GLU A 115 -15.06 -14.26 0.50
CA GLU A 115 -15.18 -14.02 -0.94
C GLU A 115 -16.46 -13.23 -1.22
N LEU A 116 -16.31 -11.92 -1.42
CA LEU A 116 -17.41 -10.97 -1.58
C LEU A 116 -17.04 -9.89 -2.60
N PRO A 117 -18.01 -9.14 -3.15
CA PRO A 117 -17.72 -7.96 -3.97
C PRO A 117 -16.78 -6.97 -3.26
N HIS A 118 -15.85 -6.38 -4.01
CA HIS A 118 -14.92 -5.37 -3.47
C HIS A 118 -15.67 -4.22 -2.78
N CYS A 119 -16.73 -3.71 -3.43
CA CYS A 119 -17.55 -2.62 -2.92
C CYS A 119 -18.18 -2.95 -1.56
N ALA A 120 -18.71 -4.16 -1.39
CA ALA A 120 -19.36 -4.59 -0.14
C ALA A 120 -18.38 -4.56 1.04
N LEU A 121 -17.21 -5.20 0.87
CA LEU A 121 -16.17 -5.20 1.90
C LEU A 121 -15.64 -3.79 2.16
N LYS A 122 -15.47 -2.99 1.11
CA LYS A 122 -14.92 -1.63 1.20
C LYS A 122 -15.86 -0.67 1.93
N CYS A 123 -17.16 -0.70 1.62
CA CYS A 123 -18.16 0.14 2.26
C CYS A 123 -18.28 -0.19 3.76
N VAL A 124 -18.39 -1.48 4.10
CA VAL A 124 -18.51 -1.93 5.50
C VAL A 124 -17.26 -1.59 6.32
N CYS A 125 -16.07 -1.87 5.80
CA CYS A 125 -14.84 -1.57 6.54
C CYS A 125 -14.60 -0.06 6.66
N SER A 126 -14.89 0.72 5.61
CA SER A 126 -14.80 2.19 5.65
C SER A 126 -15.77 2.79 6.66
N GLY A 127 -17.03 2.35 6.64
CA GLY A 127 -18.05 2.78 7.59
C GLY A 127 -17.68 2.44 9.03
N LEU A 128 -17.17 1.23 9.28
CA LEU A 128 -16.72 0.82 10.61
C LEU A 128 -15.55 1.68 11.10
N VAL A 129 -14.57 1.99 10.25
CA VAL A 129 -13.46 2.89 10.62
C VAL A 129 -13.98 4.28 10.96
N GLN A 130 -14.87 4.84 10.15
CA GLN A 130 -15.45 6.16 10.38
C GLN A 130 -16.21 6.21 11.71
N GLU A 131 -17.04 5.20 11.98
CA GLU A 131 -17.86 5.15 13.19
C GLU A 131 -17.02 4.91 14.46
N LEU A 132 -16.01 4.03 14.41
CA LEU A 132 -15.10 3.81 15.53
C LEU A 132 -14.25 5.05 15.84
N LYS A 133 -13.81 5.78 14.82
CA LYS A 133 -13.12 7.07 14.98
C LYS A 133 -14.05 8.12 15.58
N ARG A 134 -15.30 8.21 15.10
CA ARG A 134 -16.31 9.14 15.62
C ARG A 134 -16.60 8.90 17.10
N GLN A 135 -16.67 7.64 17.52
CA GLN A 135 -16.86 7.25 18.92
C GLN A 135 -15.58 7.35 19.77
N ASN A 136 -14.44 7.72 19.18
CA ASN A 136 -13.12 7.71 19.82
C ASN A 136 -12.76 6.36 20.49
N ARG A 137 -13.20 5.24 19.89
CA ARG A 137 -12.96 3.89 20.40
C ARG A 137 -11.72 3.29 19.74
N HIS A 138 -10.61 3.29 20.48
CA HIS A 138 -9.35 2.67 20.06
C HIS A 138 -9.33 1.18 20.42
N ILE A 139 -10.16 0.40 19.74
CA ILE A 139 -10.24 -1.05 19.89
C ILE A 139 -9.53 -1.78 18.73
N PRO A 140 -9.12 -3.06 18.89
CA PRO A 140 -8.45 -3.81 17.82
C PRO A 140 -9.21 -3.87 16.49
N ALA A 141 -10.54 -3.77 16.50
CA ALA A 141 -11.33 -3.77 15.28
C ALA A 141 -11.06 -2.55 14.39
N LEU A 142 -10.66 -1.41 14.96
CA LEU A 142 -10.28 -0.22 14.20
C LEU A 142 -9.01 -0.50 13.37
N THR A 143 -8.00 -1.12 13.97
CA THR A 143 -6.75 -1.45 13.27
C THR A 143 -6.98 -2.53 12.21
N ILE A 144 -7.79 -3.56 12.53
CA ILE A 144 -8.18 -4.60 11.58
C ILE A 144 -8.93 -4.01 10.38
N ALA A 145 -9.98 -3.22 10.62
CA ALA A 145 -10.78 -2.61 9.55
C ALA A 145 -9.97 -1.62 8.70
N SER A 146 -9.03 -0.89 9.31
CA SER A 146 -8.12 0.01 8.59
C SER A 146 -7.14 -0.79 7.71
N ALA A 147 -6.54 -1.85 8.24
CA ALA A 147 -5.64 -2.72 7.46
C ALA A 147 -6.36 -3.40 6.29
N ILE A 148 -7.61 -3.82 6.48
CA ILE A 148 -8.46 -4.34 5.40
C ILE A 148 -8.70 -3.27 4.34
N ASN A 149 -9.04 -2.05 4.75
CA ASN A 149 -9.27 -0.93 3.84
C ASN A 149 -8.06 -0.62 2.96
N GLU A 150 -6.85 -0.64 3.53
CA GLU A 150 -5.61 -0.43 2.79
C GLU A 150 -5.41 -1.52 1.74
N ARG A 151 -5.59 -2.79 2.12
CA ARG A 151 -5.48 -3.92 1.20
C ARG A 151 -6.50 -3.84 0.07
N LEU A 152 -7.74 -3.46 0.37
CA LEU A 152 -8.80 -3.29 -0.65
C LEU A 152 -8.49 -2.13 -1.60
N ASN A 153 -7.91 -1.02 -1.12
CA ASN A 153 -7.49 0.08 -1.99
C ASN A 153 -6.43 -0.35 -3.01
N CYS A 154 -5.52 -1.26 -2.64
CA CYS A 154 -4.53 -1.82 -3.56
C CYS A 154 -5.14 -2.76 -4.62
N LEU A 155 -6.34 -3.30 -4.37
CA LEU A 155 -7.00 -4.22 -5.29
C LEU A 155 -7.86 -3.51 -6.32
N LEU A 156 -8.44 -2.36 -6.01
CA LEU A 156 -9.12 -1.52 -6.99
C LEU A 156 -8.40 -0.18 -7.03
N PRO A 157 -7.31 -0.06 -7.82
CA PRO A 157 -6.66 1.21 -8.03
C PRO A 157 -7.65 2.13 -8.75
N LEU A 158 -8.33 2.97 -7.98
CA LEU A 158 -9.14 4.04 -8.53
C LEU A 158 -8.17 4.94 -9.30
N PHE A 159 -8.32 5.00 -10.62
CA PHE A 159 -7.71 6.08 -11.39
C PHE A 159 -8.22 7.39 -10.75
N PRO A 160 -7.33 8.30 -10.31
CA PRO A 160 -7.77 9.59 -9.81
C PRO A 160 -8.63 10.23 -10.89
N SER A 161 -9.92 10.40 -10.62
CA SER A 161 -10.75 11.28 -11.44
C SER A 161 -10.10 12.65 -11.35
N GLU A 162 -9.65 13.19 -12.49
CA GLU A 162 -9.13 14.55 -12.55
C GLU A 162 -10.16 15.49 -11.88
N GLY A 163 -9.76 16.14 -10.78
CA GLY A 163 -10.56 17.17 -10.12
C GLY A 163 -11.29 16.79 -8.82
N ALA A 164 -11.16 15.56 -8.30
CA ALA A 164 -11.68 15.27 -6.96
C ALA A 164 -10.78 15.91 -5.87
N PRO A 165 -11.31 16.66 -4.90
CA PRO A 165 -10.52 17.13 -3.77
C PRO A 165 -9.97 15.91 -3.02
N ALA A 166 -8.65 15.87 -2.83
CA ALA A 166 -7.97 14.77 -2.15
C ALA A 166 -8.66 14.46 -0.81
N ASP A 167 -9.28 13.28 -0.70
CA ASP A 167 -9.88 12.83 0.55
C ASP A 167 -8.77 12.69 1.60
N ARG A 168 -8.77 13.62 2.55
CA ARG A 168 -7.75 13.74 3.60
C ARG A 168 -7.62 12.45 4.41
N ALA A 169 -8.68 11.67 4.55
CA ALA A 169 -8.63 10.39 5.27
C ALA A 169 -7.69 9.38 4.58
N LEU A 170 -7.54 9.47 3.26
CA LEU A 170 -6.62 8.64 2.48
C LEU A 170 -5.16 9.07 2.65
N MET A 171 -4.90 10.35 2.94
CA MET A 171 -3.55 10.92 3.08
C MET A 171 -2.81 10.45 4.33
N PHE A 172 -3.43 9.64 5.21
CA PHE A 172 -2.70 8.87 6.23
C PHE A 172 -1.81 7.78 5.61
N SER A 173 -2.14 7.31 4.40
CA SER A 173 -1.30 6.41 3.62
C SER A 173 -0.22 7.18 2.87
N GLU A 174 1.05 6.85 3.11
CA GLU A 174 2.19 7.40 2.37
C GLU A 174 2.08 7.17 0.86
N ALA A 175 1.60 5.99 0.45
CA ALA A 175 1.38 5.68 -0.95
C ALA A 175 0.34 6.62 -1.59
N ALA A 176 -0.77 6.87 -0.89
CA ALA A 176 -1.79 7.82 -1.37
C ALA A 176 -1.25 9.25 -1.45
N ARG A 177 -0.37 9.66 -0.54
CA ARG A 177 0.33 10.95 -0.64
C ARG A 177 1.24 10.99 -1.85
N ARG A 178 2.03 9.94 -2.11
CA ARG A 178 2.91 9.86 -3.28
C ARG A 178 2.16 9.96 -4.60
N ASP A 179 0.99 9.33 -4.70
CA ASP A 179 0.18 9.35 -5.93
C ASP A 179 -0.31 10.75 -6.31
N THR A 180 -0.32 11.71 -5.38
CA THR A 180 -0.67 13.10 -5.70
C THR A 180 0.40 13.85 -6.51
N PHE A 181 1.65 13.36 -6.51
CA PHE A 181 2.78 14.02 -7.14
C PHE A 181 2.92 13.72 -8.64
N VAL A 182 1.94 13.07 -9.29
CA VAL A 182 2.00 12.75 -10.73
C VAL A 182 2.23 13.99 -11.61
N LYS A 183 1.71 15.16 -11.20
CA LYS A 183 1.89 16.46 -11.87
C LYS A 183 2.93 17.36 -11.18
N TRP A 184 3.81 16.80 -10.34
CA TRP A 184 4.83 17.57 -9.63
C TRP A 184 5.82 18.21 -10.62
N PRO A 185 6.01 19.54 -10.61
CA PRO A 185 6.83 20.22 -11.60
C PRO A 185 8.32 19.87 -11.50
N HIS A 186 8.76 19.35 -10.34
CA HIS A 186 10.18 19.21 -9.99
C HIS A 186 10.73 17.77 -10.13
N MET A 187 10.07 16.93 -10.94
CA MET A 187 10.51 15.55 -11.22
C MET A 187 11.93 15.46 -11.80
N ASN A 188 12.44 16.56 -12.37
CA ASN A 188 13.76 16.67 -13.00
C ASN A 188 14.87 17.19 -12.06
N TYR A 189 14.60 17.44 -10.77
CA TYR A 189 15.63 17.88 -9.83
C TYR A 189 16.82 16.91 -9.73
N ASN A 190 16.60 15.63 -10.02
CA ASN A 190 17.68 14.64 -10.19
C ASN A 190 18.64 14.97 -11.34
N ALA A 191 18.14 15.48 -12.47
CA ALA A 191 18.97 15.75 -13.65
C ALA A 191 19.79 17.05 -13.51
N VAL A 192 19.22 18.08 -12.89
CA VAL A 192 19.88 19.37 -12.65
C VAL A 192 21.07 19.21 -11.70
N MET A 193 20.90 18.42 -10.63
CA MET A 193 21.97 18.15 -9.66
C MET A 193 23.06 17.23 -10.21
N MET A 194 22.71 16.24 -11.05
CA MET A 194 23.72 15.43 -11.77
C MET A 194 24.56 16.29 -12.72
N ALA A 195 23.94 17.24 -13.42
CA ALA A 195 24.66 18.20 -14.25
C ALA A 195 25.56 19.12 -13.41
N ALA A 196 25.07 19.66 -12.29
CA ALA A 196 25.85 20.48 -11.37
C ALA A 196 27.03 19.72 -10.76
N PHE A 197 26.85 18.44 -10.40
CA PHE A 197 27.92 17.58 -9.89
C PHE A 197 28.97 17.26 -10.95
N VAL A 198 28.56 16.98 -12.19
CA VAL A 198 29.49 16.81 -13.33
C VAL A 198 30.25 18.11 -13.61
N VAL A 199 29.59 19.26 -13.50
CA VAL A 199 30.23 20.58 -13.65
C VAL A 199 31.21 20.85 -12.52
N ALA A 200 30.84 20.58 -11.26
CA ALA A 200 31.69 20.74 -10.08
C ALA A 200 32.92 19.82 -10.13
N LEU A 201 32.73 18.53 -10.47
CA LEU A 201 33.83 17.59 -10.68
C LEU A 201 34.77 18.01 -11.82
N LYS A 202 34.22 18.59 -12.91
CA LYS A 202 35.04 19.16 -13.99
C LYS A 202 35.85 20.38 -13.54
N GLN A 203 35.31 21.20 -12.64
CA GLN A 203 35.96 22.40 -12.13
C GLN A 203 37.06 22.08 -11.10
N GLU A 204 36.84 21.06 -10.27
CA GLU A 204 37.73 20.72 -9.15
C GLU A 204 38.85 19.73 -9.53
N TYR A 205 38.65 18.86 -10.55
CA TYR A 205 39.60 17.79 -10.89
C TYR A 205 40.30 17.90 -12.25
N ARG A 206 40.05 18.94 -13.08
CA ARG A 206 40.65 19.11 -14.44
C ARG A 206 40.77 17.80 -15.26
N LEU A 207 39.73 16.96 -15.27
CA LEU A 207 39.71 15.75 -16.08
C LEU A 207 39.29 16.08 -17.52
N PHE A 208 40.24 16.61 -18.30
CA PHE A 208 40.21 16.51 -19.75
C PHE A 208 41.10 15.31 -20.14
N ASP A 209 40.58 14.46 -21.01
CA ASP A 209 41.25 13.31 -21.63
C ASP A 209 41.49 12.06 -20.76
N LEU A 210 40.42 11.37 -20.39
CA LEU A 210 40.45 9.90 -20.45
C LEU A 210 39.05 9.37 -20.72
N GLY A 211 38.88 8.72 -21.88
CA GLY A 211 37.64 8.07 -22.26
C GLY A 211 37.23 7.03 -21.20
N ILE A 212 36.09 7.26 -20.55
CA ILE A 212 35.55 6.34 -19.57
C ILE A 212 34.90 5.18 -20.32
N CYS A 213 35.63 4.08 -20.41
CA CYS A 213 35.14 2.79 -20.86
C CYS A 213 34.29 2.17 -19.73
N PHE A 214 33.01 1.91 -19.98
CA PHE A 214 32.17 1.13 -19.08
C PHE A 214 32.63 -0.33 -19.10
N THR A 215 33.17 -0.84 -17.98
CA THR A 215 33.37 -2.28 -17.78
C THR A 215 32.61 -2.76 -16.56
N LYS A 216 31.83 -3.83 -16.78
CA LYS A 216 31.06 -4.58 -15.77
C LYS A 216 31.91 -4.99 -14.57
N GLY A 217 31.36 -4.76 -13.38
CA GLY A 217 31.66 -5.53 -12.18
C GLY A 217 32.72 -4.92 -11.26
N LYS A 218 32.27 -4.13 -10.29
CA LYS A 218 32.68 -4.12 -8.87
C LYS A 218 31.88 -3.06 -8.13
N SER A 219 31.22 -3.46 -7.05
CA SER A 219 30.54 -2.56 -6.11
C SER A 219 31.52 -1.53 -5.58
N PHE A 220 31.21 -0.25 -5.78
CA PHE A 220 31.67 0.83 -4.94
C PHE A 220 30.43 1.40 -4.25
N ALA A 221 30.36 1.24 -2.94
CA ALA A 221 29.38 1.90 -2.11
C ALA A 221 29.93 3.25 -1.65
N ILE A 222 29.00 4.20 -1.57
CA ILE A 222 29.04 5.51 -0.90
C ILE A 222 29.69 6.67 -1.68
N TYR A 223 28.85 7.47 -2.34
CA TYR A 223 28.58 8.83 -1.85
C TYR A 223 27.07 8.99 -1.64
N HIS A 224 26.64 8.97 -0.38
CA HIS A 224 25.42 9.67 0.02
C HIS A 224 25.75 11.16 -0.06
N GLY A 225 25.32 11.81 -1.13
CA GLY A 225 25.59 13.23 -1.33
C GLY A 225 24.69 13.79 -2.41
N THR A 226 23.64 14.49 -1.99
CA THR A 226 22.70 15.29 -2.80
C THR A 226 21.83 14.52 -3.79
N THR A 227 20.98 13.62 -3.28
CA THR A 227 19.67 13.38 -3.92
C THR A 227 18.82 14.63 -3.69
N GLY A 228 18.23 15.22 -4.74
CA GLY A 228 17.28 16.33 -4.55
C GLY A 228 16.22 15.94 -3.52
N TRP A 229 16.00 16.78 -2.51
CA TRP A 229 15.17 16.43 -1.36
C TRP A 229 13.68 16.67 -1.63
N ALA A 230 13.35 17.61 -2.51
CA ALA A 230 11.97 17.91 -2.96
C ALA A 230 11.44 16.94 -4.04
N LEU A 231 11.70 15.64 -3.87
CA LEU A 231 11.19 14.57 -4.73
C LEU A 231 9.94 13.91 -4.14
N PRO A 232 9.07 13.30 -4.97
CA PRO A 232 7.81 12.71 -4.52
C PRO A 232 7.92 11.75 -3.34
N ASP A 233 8.94 10.88 -3.32
CA ASP A 233 9.12 9.91 -2.24
C ASP A 233 9.44 10.60 -0.91
N GLN A 234 10.43 11.49 -0.88
CA GLN A 234 10.83 12.24 0.31
C GLN A 234 9.70 13.15 0.81
N MET A 235 9.02 13.85 -0.10
CA MET A 235 7.86 14.69 0.22
C MET A 235 6.73 13.88 0.85
N ALA A 236 6.36 12.75 0.25
CA ALA A 236 5.33 11.87 0.79
C ALA A 236 5.73 11.27 2.14
N GLN A 237 7.00 10.90 2.31
CA GLN A 237 7.54 10.36 3.56
C GLN A 237 7.47 11.37 4.71
N ALA A 238 7.79 12.65 4.44
CA ALA A 238 7.66 13.75 5.39
C ALA A 238 6.21 14.16 5.70
N GLY A 239 5.22 13.57 5.00
CA GLY A 239 3.81 13.82 5.25
C GLY A 239 3.16 14.81 4.27
N PHE A 240 3.87 15.25 3.23
CA PHE A 240 3.30 16.15 2.24
C PHE A 240 2.54 15.38 1.16
N TYR A 241 1.45 15.99 0.69
CA TYR A 241 0.78 15.63 -0.56
C TYR A 241 0.65 16.87 -1.44
N HIS A 242 0.74 16.67 -2.75
CA HIS A 242 0.64 17.72 -3.75
C HIS A 242 -0.81 18.11 -3.99
N GLN A 243 -1.09 19.42 -3.90
CA GLN A 243 -2.42 19.99 -4.13
C GLN A 243 -2.29 21.29 -4.93
N PRO A 244 -2.04 21.20 -6.25
CA PRO A 244 -1.85 22.37 -7.10
C PRO A 244 -3.15 23.16 -7.25
N ASN A 245 -3.07 24.49 -7.29
CA ASN A 245 -4.22 25.33 -7.69
C ASN A 245 -4.28 25.46 -9.21
N SER A 246 -3.12 25.44 -9.87
CA SER A 246 -2.95 25.56 -11.31
C SER A 246 -1.88 24.58 -11.81
N THR A 247 -1.83 24.36 -13.13
CA THR A 247 -0.83 23.44 -13.71
C THR A 247 0.57 24.03 -13.55
N GLY A 248 1.48 23.27 -12.95
CA GLY A 248 2.85 23.71 -12.68
C GLY A 248 3.06 24.33 -11.30
N ASP A 249 2.01 24.45 -10.48
CA ASP A 249 2.18 24.79 -9.07
C ASP A 249 2.90 23.67 -8.33
N ASP A 250 3.77 24.02 -7.39
CA ASP A 250 4.46 23.11 -6.49
C ASP A 250 3.89 23.15 -5.07
N ARG A 251 2.59 23.42 -4.97
CA ARG A 251 1.88 23.53 -3.69
C ARG A 251 1.76 22.18 -3.00
N ALA A 252 2.38 22.05 -1.83
CA ALA A 252 2.36 20.86 -1.00
C ALA A 252 1.70 21.11 0.36
N MET A 253 0.90 20.16 0.83
CA MET A 253 0.11 20.25 2.05
C MET A 253 0.49 19.12 3.01
N CYS A 254 0.71 19.42 4.29
CA CYS A 254 0.93 18.39 5.30
C CYS A 254 -0.41 17.73 5.70
N PHE A 255 -0.46 16.39 5.64
CA PHE A 255 -1.66 15.61 5.99
C PHE A 255 -2.10 15.71 7.45
N THR A 256 -1.20 16.09 8.35
CA THR A 256 -1.46 16.16 9.80
C THR A 256 -1.72 17.60 10.25
N CYS A 257 -0.77 18.52 10.04
CA CYS A 257 -0.80 19.86 10.64
C CYS A 257 -1.36 20.98 9.74
N ASN A 258 -1.73 20.69 8.50
CA ASN A 258 -2.27 21.66 7.52
C ASN A 258 -1.30 22.74 7.05
N VAL A 259 -0.02 22.62 7.35
CA VAL A 259 0.99 23.50 6.77
C VAL A 259 0.96 23.37 5.25
N CYS A 260 0.94 24.51 4.58
CA CYS A 260 0.95 24.66 3.13
C CYS A 260 2.26 25.32 2.73
N LEU A 261 3.07 24.64 1.94
CA LEU A 261 4.34 25.13 1.42
C LEU A 261 4.31 25.18 -0.10
N VAL A 262 4.99 26.18 -0.67
CA VAL A 262 5.11 26.48 -2.10
C VAL A 262 6.54 26.92 -2.37
N CYS A 263 6.92 27.01 -3.65
CA CYS A 263 8.25 27.47 -4.09
C CYS A 263 9.39 26.54 -3.63
N TRP A 264 9.25 25.24 -3.83
CA TRP A 264 10.23 24.22 -3.44
C TRP A 264 11.48 24.27 -4.31
N GLU A 265 12.64 24.39 -3.67
CA GLU A 265 13.96 24.39 -4.29
C GLU A 265 14.61 22.99 -4.26
N PRO A 266 15.57 22.68 -5.15
CA PRO A 266 16.23 21.37 -5.18
C PRO A 266 16.94 20.97 -3.88
N THR A 267 17.35 21.97 -3.09
CA THR A 267 18.06 21.82 -1.82
C THR A 267 17.13 21.72 -0.61
N ASP A 268 15.82 21.95 -0.77
CA ASP A 268 14.88 22.02 0.34
C ASP A 268 14.60 20.65 0.95
N GLU A 269 14.89 20.52 2.24
CA GLU A 269 14.61 19.31 3.03
C GLU A 269 13.16 19.34 3.54
N PRO A 270 12.34 18.31 3.27
CA PRO A 270 10.93 18.33 3.66
C PRO A 270 10.69 17.98 5.15
N TRP A 271 11.72 17.75 5.97
CA TRP A 271 11.63 17.27 7.35
C TRP A 271 11.71 18.36 8.41
#